data_AF-A0A133VPA8-F1
#
_entry.id   AF-A0A133VPA8-F1
#
_cell.length_a   1.000
_cell.length_b   1.000
_cell.length_c   1.000
_cell.angle_alpha   90.00
_cell.angle_beta   90.00
_cell.angle_gamma   90.00
#
_symmetry.space_group_name_H-M   'P 1'
#
loop_
_entity.id
_entity.type
_entity.pdbx_description
1 polymer ?
#
loop_
_entity_poly.entity_id
_entity_poly.type
_entity_poly.pdbx_seq_one_letter_code
_entity_poly.pdbx_strand_id
1 'polypeptide(L)'
;MNLELDPSVAEEYKNPAQITRVVSEAWADENLYCPACLNDSLSKARTGRPVLDFMCPECSEKYQLKSKKSPFGNKVSNSAYRPKIEAILNGTIPNFAFLQYDSSDWVVRELFVVPSHFMTESIIEKRKPLPASARRAGWVGSNILLGNLARDAKIPIVRDRKALHRKLVKRWWDQFSFMREQSVESRGWLSDILMCVRRIDQEAFTLDQVYEFEEELSKLHPKNKHIRPKIRQQLQVLRDKGVINFLGDGWYLVKDLEALDK
;
A
#
# COMPACT_ATOMS: atom_id res chain seq x y z
N MET A 1 16.28 13.37 5.11
CA MET A 1 15.14 13.70 4.25
C MET A 1 14.68 15.09 4.63
N ASN A 2 14.64 16.04 3.69
CA ASN A 2 14.00 17.33 3.90
C ASN A 2 12.48 17.12 3.82
N LEU A 3 11.70 17.72 4.72
CA LEU A 3 10.25 17.59 4.75
C LEU A 3 9.52 18.81 4.18
N GLU A 4 10.23 19.89 3.87
CA GLU A 4 9.68 21.08 3.25
C GLU A 4 9.45 20.84 1.76
N LEU A 5 8.24 21.13 1.30
CA LEU A 5 7.89 21.19 -0.11
C LEU A 5 8.00 22.63 -0.60
N ASP A 6 8.51 22.83 -1.80
CA ASP A 6 8.58 24.15 -2.43
C ASP A 6 7.33 24.40 -3.28
N PRO A 7 6.40 25.29 -2.89
CA PRO A 7 5.24 25.62 -3.71
C PRO A 7 5.57 26.47 -4.94
N SER A 8 6.73 27.13 -5.00
CA SER A 8 7.10 28.05 -6.10
C SER A 8 7.22 27.33 -7.44
N VAL A 9 7.60 26.04 -7.42
CA VAL A 9 7.69 25.18 -8.61
C VAL A 9 6.36 24.98 -9.34
N ALA A 10 5.24 25.39 -8.74
CA ALA A 10 3.90 25.28 -9.31
C ALA A 10 3.18 26.63 -9.51
N GLU A 11 3.89 27.76 -9.50
CA GLU A 11 3.31 29.12 -9.63
C GLU A 11 2.41 29.30 -10.86
N GLU A 12 2.74 28.64 -11.98
CA GLU A 12 1.97 28.74 -13.22
C GLU A 12 0.62 27.97 -13.18
N TYR A 13 0.42 27.10 -12.18
CA TYR A 13 -0.75 26.24 -12.09
C TYR A 13 -1.83 26.86 -11.20
N LYS A 14 -3.05 26.99 -11.75
CA LYS A 14 -4.23 27.44 -10.99
C LYS A 14 -5.05 26.30 -10.38
N ASN A 15 -4.90 25.08 -10.89
CA ASN A 15 -5.70 23.94 -10.46
C ASN A 15 -5.08 23.28 -9.21
N PRO A 16 -5.78 23.20 -8.06
CA PRO A 16 -5.23 22.66 -6.82
C PRO A 16 -4.68 21.22 -6.93
N ALA A 17 -5.28 20.38 -7.77
CA ALA A 17 -4.80 19.03 -8.01
C ALA A 17 -3.50 19.01 -8.82
N GLN A 18 -3.33 19.96 -9.77
CA GLN A 18 -2.08 20.11 -10.50
C GLN A 18 -0.97 20.71 -9.63
N ILE A 19 -1.28 21.72 -8.82
CA ILE A 19 -0.34 22.29 -7.84
C ILE A 19 0.16 21.17 -6.92
N THR A 20 -0.76 20.41 -6.30
CA THR A 20 -0.40 19.28 -5.43
C THR A 20 0.51 18.28 -6.16
N ARG A 21 0.17 17.93 -7.40
CA ARG A 21 0.96 16.97 -8.19
C ARG A 21 2.38 17.50 -8.42
N VAL A 22 2.52 18.70 -8.98
CA VAL A 22 3.81 19.28 -9.36
C VAL A 22 4.72 19.46 -8.14
N VAL A 23 4.19 20.06 -7.06
CA VAL A 23 4.95 20.29 -5.82
C VAL A 23 5.38 18.97 -5.17
N SER A 24 4.48 17.99 -5.06
CA SER A 24 4.82 16.71 -4.42
C SER A 24 5.71 15.81 -5.27
N GLU A 25 5.60 15.85 -6.60
CA GLU A 25 6.50 15.13 -7.51
C GLU A 25 7.90 15.77 -7.55
N ALA A 26 8.01 17.10 -7.44
CA ALA A 26 9.29 17.79 -7.30
C ALA A 26 9.97 17.39 -5.99
N TRP A 27 9.27 17.51 -4.85
CA TRP A 27 9.78 17.08 -3.56
C TRP A 27 10.22 15.61 -3.56
N ALA A 28 9.40 14.73 -4.14
CA ALA A 28 9.67 13.30 -4.15
C ALA A 28 10.92 12.91 -4.95
N ASP A 29 11.20 13.60 -6.05
CA ASP A 29 12.40 13.37 -6.87
C ASP A 29 13.70 13.66 -6.11
N GLU A 30 13.66 14.67 -5.24
CA GLU A 30 14.80 15.12 -4.45
C GLU A 30 14.94 14.35 -3.12
N ASN A 31 13.82 13.86 -2.55
CA ASN A 31 13.78 13.40 -1.17
C ASN A 31 13.41 11.93 -0.99
N LEU A 32 12.66 11.31 -1.92
CA LEU A 32 12.30 9.90 -1.77
C LEU A 32 13.51 9.01 -2.04
N TYR A 33 13.65 8.03 -1.15
CA TYR A 33 14.61 6.95 -1.29
C TYR A 33 13.89 5.63 -1.50
N CYS A 34 14.61 4.60 -1.97
CA CYS A 34 14.03 3.28 -2.14
C CYS A 34 13.98 2.51 -0.81
N PRO A 35 12.80 2.19 -0.24
CA PRO A 35 12.72 1.35 0.96
C PRO A 35 13.18 -0.10 0.72
N ALA A 36 13.23 -0.56 -0.53
CA ALA A 36 13.58 -1.94 -0.86
C ALA A 36 15.08 -2.23 -0.88
N CYS A 37 15.93 -1.28 -1.33
CA CYS A 37 17.39 -1.45 -1.37
C CYS A 37 18.17 -0.36 -0.64
N LEU A 38 17.50 0.69 -0.13
CA LEU A 38 18.12 1.86 0.49
C LEU A 38 18.97 2.72 -0.46
N ASN A 39 18.75 2.63 -1.78
CA ASN A 39 19.24 3.66 -2.70
C ASN A 39 18.67 5.02 -2.30
N ASP A 40 19.50 6.07 -2.32
CA ASP A 40 19.15 7.40 -1.84
C ASP A 40 18.17 8.16 -2.73
N SER A 41 17.97 7.71 -3.97
CA SER A 41 17.09 8.36 -4.93
C SER A 41 16.11 7.41 -5.61
N LEU A 42 15.01 7.99 -6.10
CA LEU A 42 14.13 7.35 -7.07
C LEU A 42 14.10 8.24 -8.32
N SER A 43 14.41 7.68 -9.49
CA SER A 43 14.40 8.45 -10.74
C SER A 43 12.96 8.62 -11.24
N LYS A 44 12.57 9.84 -11.61
CA LYS A 44 11.32 10.10 -12.33
C LYS A 44 11.22 9.22 -13.58
N ALA A 45 10.05 8.59 -13.75
CA ALA A 45 9.74 7.86 -14.97
C ALA A 45 9.54 8.85 -16.13
N ARG A 46 9.91 8.44 -17.35
CA ARG A 46 9.64 9.24 -18.56
C ARG A 46 8.14 9.50 -18.68
N THR A 47 7.78 10.74 -18.99
CA THR A 47 6.39 11.20 -19.17
C THR A 47 5.61 10.26 -20.10
N GLY A 48 4.38 9.92 -19.71
CA GLY A 48 3.45 9.14 -20.56
C GLY A 48 3.39 7.63 -20.29
N ARG A 49 4.13 7.09 -19.30
CA ARG A 49 3.90 5.71 -18.82
C ARG A 49 2.71 5.67 -17.86
N PRO A 50 1.61 4.96 -18.19
CA PRO A 50 0.51 4.83 -17.25
C PRO A 50 0.99 4.15 -15.96
N VAL A 51 0.56 4.68 -14.81
CA VAL A 51 0.71 4.00 -13.51
C VAL A 51 2.16 3.94 -12.98
N LEU A 52 3.05 4.84 -13.40
CA LEU A 52 4.43 4.87 -12.92
C LEU A 52 4.95 6.29 -12.84
N ASP A 53 5.34 6.72 -11.64
CA ASP A 53 5.87 8.07 -11.41
C ASP A 53 7.39 8.02 -11.16
N PHE A 54 7.87 7.00 -10.42
CA PHE A 54 9.28 6.85 -10.10
C PHE A 54 9.76 5.40 -10.21
N MET A 55 11.07 5.23 -10.41
CA MET A 55 11.75 3.93 -10.45
C MET A 55 13.08 4.02 -9.72
N CYS A 56 13.37 3.03 -8.87
CA CYS A 56 14.70 2.93 -8.27
C CYS A 56 15.73 2.54 -9.34
N PRO A 57 16.83 3.30 -9.51
CA PRO A 57 17.86 2.98 -10.50
C PRO A 57 18.67 1.74 -10.12
N GLU A 58 18.71 1.35 -8.85
CA GLU A 58 19.50 0.23 -8.35
C GLU A 58 18.71 -1.10 -8.44
N CYS A 59 17.54 -1.17 -7.79
CA CYS A 59 16.78 -2.43 -7.70
C CYS A 59 15.56 -2.48 -8.64
N SER A 60 15.36 -1.47 -9.50
CA SER A 60 14.26 -1.39 -10.47
C SER A 60 12.84 -1.40 -9.88
N GLU A 61 12.70 -1.25 -8.56
CA GLU A 61 11.39 -1.13 -7.91
C GLU A 61 10.66 0.12 -8.42
N LYS A 62 9.36 -0.04 -8.66
CA LYS A 62 8.50 0.96 -9.30
C LYS A 62 7.60 1.60 -8.27
N TYR A 63 7.39 2.91 -8.35
CA TYR A 63 6.58 3.65 -7.40
C TYR A 63 5.58 4.56 -8.11
N GLN A 64 4.37 4.60 -7.55
CA GLN A 64 3.33 5.56 -7.88
C GLN A 64 3.05 6.43 -6.65
N LEU A 65 3.10 7.75 -6.80
CA LEU A 65 2.87 8.72 -5.74
C LEU A 65 1.39 9.13 -5.70
N LYS A 66 0.84 9.21 -4.50
CA LYS A 66 -0.48 9.79 -4.22
C LYS A 66 -0.31 10.82 -3.13
N SER A 67 -0.64 12.07 -3.43
CA SER A 67 -0.42 13.19 -2.52
C SER A 67 -1.70 13.93 -2.22
N LYS A 68 -1.85 14.42 -0.98
CA LYS A 68 -2.95 15.31 -0.61
C LYS A 68 -2.67 16.11 0.67
N LYS A 69 -3.40 17.21 0.84
CA LYS A 69 -3.31 18.06 2.03
C LYS A 69 -4.06 17.57 3.28
N SER A 70 -4.92 16.56 3.14
CA SER A 70 -5.76 16.03 4.23
C SER A 70 -5.34 14.60 4.61
N PRO A 71 -5.56 14.14 5.85
CA PRO A 71 -5.22 12.77 6.26
C PRO A 71 -5.88 11.70 5.39
N PHE A 72 -5.13 10.67 4.98
CA PHE A 72 -5.67 9.53 4.23
C PHE A 72 -6.73 8.79 5.05
N GLY A 73 -7.95 8.72 4.50
CA GLY A 73 -9.01 7.89 5.06
C GLY A 73 -8.92 6.45 4.54
N ASN A 74 -9.99 5.68 4.77
CA ASN A 74 -10.08 4.27 4.36
C ASN A 74 -10.13 4.06 2.84
N LYS A 75 -10.28 5.13 2.06
CA LYS A 75 -10.47 5.08 0.61
C LYS A 75 -9.76 6.24 -0.08
N VAL A 76 -9.07 5.94 -1.18
CA VAL A 76 -8.33 6.94 -1.98
C VAL A 76 -8.73 6.83 -3.44
N SER A 77 -9.05 7.96 -4.07
CA SER A 77 -9.36 7.98 -5.49
C SER A 77 -8.14 7.63 -6.34
N ASN A 78 -8.35 6.82 -7.38
CA ASN A 78 -7.28 6.35 -8.24
C ASN A 78 -7.61 6.53 -9.73
N SER A 79 -6.68 6.12 -10.58
CA SER A 79 -6.74 6.18 -12.04
C SER A 79 -7.79 5.24 -12.62
N ALA A 80 -7.72 4.99 -13.94
CA ALA A 80 -8.61 4.07 -14.63
C ALA A 80 -8.55 2.66 -13.99
N TYR A 81 -9.71 2.04 -13.83
CA TYR A 81 -9.82 0.72 -13.19
C TYR A 81 -9.11 -0.38 -13.99
N ARG A 82 -9.41 -0.47 -15.29
CA ARG A 82 -8.98 -1.59 -16.13
C ARG A 82 -7.45 -1.75 -16.21
N PRO A 83 -6.65 -0.72 -16.54
CA PRO A 83 -5.19 -0.86 -16.55
C PRO A 83 -4.61 -1.28 -15.20
N LYS A 84 -5.31 -0.94 -14.11
CA LYS A 84 -4.84 -1.24 -12.77
C LYS A 84 -5.03 -2.71 -12.41
N ILE A 85 -6.20 -3.26 -12.69
CA ILE A 85 -6.45 -4.70 -12.53
C ILE A 85 -5.54 -5.51 -13.46
N GLU A 86 -5.37 -5.10 -14.71
CA GLU A 86 -4.45 -5.77 -15.64
C GLU A 86 -3.02 -5.78 -15.10
N ALA A 87 -2.54 -4.68 -14.53
CA ALA A 87 -1.22 -4.62 -13.91
C ALA A 87 -1.09 -5.50 -12.65
N ILE A 88 -2.16 -5.66 -11.85
CA ILE A 88 -2.19 -6.57 -10.70
C ILE A 88 -2.10 -8.02 -11.17
N LEU A 89 -2.97 -8.41 -12.12
CA LEU A 89 -3.02 -9.76 -12.68
C LEU A 89 -1.73 -10.16 -13.38
N ASN A 90 -1.03 -9.20 -14.00
CA ASN A 90 0.27 -9.41 -14.65
C ASN A 90 1.45 -9.27 -13.68
N GLY A 91 1.23 -8.98 -12.39
CA GLY A 91 2.30 -8.80 -11.40
C GLY A 91 3.21 -7.59 -11.67
N THR A 92 2.76 -6.60 -12.46
CA THR A 92 3.53 -5.41 -12.87
C THR A 92 3.13 -4.14 -12.12
N ILE A 93 2.21 -4.26 -11.16
CA ILE A 93 1.74 -3.17 -10.34
C ILE A 93 2.92 -2.52 -9.56
N PRO A 94 3.04 -1.18 -9.54
CA PRO A 94 4.07 -0.53 -8.72
C PRO A 94 3.71 -0.60 -7.25
N ASN A 95 4.70 -0.29 -6.41
CA ASN A 95 4.49 0.15 -5.04
C ASN A 95 3.78 1.51 -5.03
N PHE A 96 3.14 1.85 -3.92
CA PHE A 96 2.45 3.13 -3.77
C PHE A 96 3.01 3.93 -2.61
N ALA A 97 3.44 5.16 -2.88
CA ALA A 97 3.75 6.14 -1.85
C ALA A 97 2.53 7.04 -1.61
N PHE A 98 2.16 7.24 -0.35
CA PHE A 98 1.05 8.08 0.07
C PHE A 98 1.58 9.22 0.92
N LEU A 99 1.62 10.43 0.35
CA LEU A 99 2.16 11.63 0.95
C LEU A 99 1.04 12.54 1.44
N GLN A 100 1.00 12.80 2.73
CA GLN A 100 0.22 13.87 3.31
C GLN A 100 1.13 15.06 3.58
N TYR A 101 0.72 16.24 3.15
CA TYR A 101 1.37 17.50 3.49
C TYR A 101 0.40 18.43 4.19
N ASP A 102 0.91 19.43 4.90
CA ASP A 102 0.13 20.55 5.40
C ASP A 102 0.28 21.72 4.43
N SER A 103 -0.84 22.26 3.94
CA SER A 103 -0.82 23.34 2.95
C SER A 103 -0.54 24.72 3.51
N SER A 104 -0.51 24.87 4.85
CA SER A 104 -0.21 26.16 5.50
C SER A 104 1.29 26.43 5.57
N ASP A 105 2.08 25.40 5.86
CA ASP A 105 3.53 25.46 5.98
C ASP A 105 4.27 24.68 4.89
N TRP A 106 3.54 24.00 3.99
CA TRP A 106 4.09 23.14 2.94
C TRP A 106 5.08 22.10 3.48
N VAL A 107 4.76 21.47 4.62
CA VAL A 107 5.59 20.41 5.21
C VAL A 107 4.92 19.05 5.11
N VAL A 108 5.69 18.01 4.76
CA VAL A 108 5.24 16.60 4.81
C VAL A 108 4.88 16.22 6.26
N ARG A 109 3.65 15.74 6.44
CA ARG A 109 3.10 15.25 7.71
C ARG A 109 3.33 13.77 7.88
N GLU A 110 2.80 13.02 6.92
CA GLU A 110 2.77 11.57 6.91
C GLU A 110 3.24 11.11 5.54
N LEU A 111 4.06 10.08 5.51
CA LEU A 111 4.44 9.40 4.29
C LEU A 111 4.52 7.91 4.61
N PHE A 112 3.77 7.10 3.88
CA PHE A 112 3.91 5.65 3.95
C PHE A 112 3.93 5.04 2.56
N VAL A 113 4.55 3.86 2.46
CA VAL A 113 4.60 3.07 1.24
C VAL A 113 3.82 1.78 1.44
N VAL A 114 2.99 1.45 0.46
CA VAL A 114 2.35 0.14 0.33
C VAL A 114 3.11 -0.65 -0.73
N PRO A 115 3.79 -1.75 -0.35
CA PRO A 115 4.45 -2.62 -1.32
C PRO A 115 3.49 -3.18 -2.37
N SER A 116 3.99 -3.39 -3.59
CA SER A 116 3.23 -3.86 -4.75
C SER A 116 2.51 -5.19 -4.50
N HIS A 117 3.09 -6.07 -3.70
CA HIS A 117 2.49 -7.38 -3.37
C HIS A 117 1.24 -7.29 -2.49
N PHE A 118 0.99 -6.15 -1.83
CA PHE A 118 -0.27 -5.86 -1.14
C PHE A 118 -1.31 -5.17 -2.04
N MET A 119 -0.93 -4.79 -3.27
CA MET A 119 -1.87 -4.22 -4.24
C MET A 119 -2.65 -5.34 -4.93
N THR A 120 -3.59 -5.94 -4.21
CA THR A 120 -4.43 -7.07 -4.64
C THR A 120 -5.76 -6.58 -5.24
N GLU A 121 -6.49 -7.48 -5.91
CA GLU A 121 -7.82 -7.16 -6.43
C GLU A 121 -8.81 -6.77 -5.32
N SER A 122 -8.71 -7.39 -4.14
CA SER A 122 -9.59 -7.14 -2.98
C SER A 122 -9.56 -5.70 -2.48
N ILE A 123 -8.47 -4.96 -2.76
CA ILE A 123 -8.33 -3.56 -2.34
C ILE A 123 -8.59 -2.55 -3.46
N ILE A 124 -8.95 -3.00 -4.67
CA ILE A 124 -9.26 -2.11 -5.80
C ILE A 124 -10.76 -2.10 -6.09
N GLU A 125 -11.41 -1.01 -5.73
CA GLU A 125 -12.85 -0.83 -5.96
C GLU A 125 -13.10 -0.19 -7.34
N LYS A 126 -13.91 -0.84 -8.18
CA LYS A 126 -14.38 -0.28 -9.45
C LYS A 126 -15.42 0.82 -9.20
N ARG A 127 -15.22 2.00 -9.78
CA ARG A 127 -16.21 3.09 -9.70
C ARG A 127 -17.28 2.94 -10.78
N LYS A 128 -18.42 3.59 -10.56
CA LYS A 128 -19.41 3.80 -11.62
C LYS A 128 -18.80 4.65 -12.75
N PRO A 129 -19.16 4.40 -14.02
CA PRO A 129 -18.75 5.25 -15.14
C PRO A 129 -19.16 6.71 -14.91
N LEU A 130 -18.37 7.66 -15.41
CA LEU A 130 -18.76 9.06 -15.39
C LEU A 130 -20.02 9.30 -16.25
N PRO A 131 -20.92 10.21 -15.84
CA PRO A 131 -22.16 10.48 -16.55
C PRO A 131 -21.88 11.04 -17.96
N ALA A 132 -22.88 10.96 -18.84
CA ALA A 132 -22.78 11.43 -20.22
C ALA A 132 -22.45 12.93 -20.34
N SER A 133 -22.81 13.73 -19.34
CA SER A 133 -22.51 15.16 -19.26
C SER A 133 -21.05 15.48 -18.89
N ALA A 134 -20.28 14.50 -18.41
CA ALA A 134 -18.90 14.73 -18.01
C ALA A 134 -17.98 14.82 -19.23
N ARG A 135 -16.92 15.65 -19.14
CA ARG A 135 -15.86 15.76 -20.18
C ARG A 135 -15.27 14.41 -20.60
N ARG A 136 -15.21 13.44 -19.69
CA ARG A 136 -14.76 12.06 -19.94
C ARG A 136 -15.91 11.07 -19.72
N ALA A 137 -17.05 11.32 -20.36
CA ALA A 137 -18.23 10.46 -20.30
C ALA A 137 -17.87 8.99 -20.48
N GLY A 138 -18.45 8.11 -19.66
CA GLY A 138 -18.18 6.68 -19.69
C GLY A 138 -16.83 6.25 -19.07
N TRP A 139 -15.94 7.18 -18.70
CA TRP A 139 -14.68 6.82 -18.06
C TRP A 139 -14.91 6.12 -16.71
N VAL A 140 -14.24 5.00 -16.52
CA VAL A 140 -14.33 4.18 -15.30
C VAL A 140 -13.04 4.30 -14.50
N GLY A 141 -13.12 5.02 -13.38
CA GLY A 141 -12.04 5.09 -12.40
C GLY A 141 -12.07 3.93 -11.40
N SER A 142 -11.09 3.92 -10.51
CA SER A 142 -11.07 3.05 -9.33
C SER A 142 -10.81 3.83 -8.05
N ASN A 143 -10.99 3.16 -6.92
CA ASN A 143 -10.47 3.58 -5.63
C ASN A 143 -9.52 2.51 -5.09
N ILE A 144 -8.57 2.93 -4.25
CA ILE A 144 -7.77 2.03 -3.41
C ILE A 144 -8.41 2.03 -2.01
N LEU A 145 -8.77 0.85 -1.51
CA LEU A 145 -9.39 0.63 -0.21
C LEU A 145 -8.30 0.46 0.86
N LEU A 146 -7.72 1.57 1.31
CA LEU A 146 -6.71 1.56 2.37
C LEU A 146 -7.21 0.98 3.70
N GLY A 147 -8.52 0.98 3.95
CA GLY A 147 -9.12 0.34 5.12
C GLY A 147 -9.06 -1.19 5.09
N ASN A 148 -8.88 -1.78 3.91
CA ASN A 148 -8.79 -3.22 3.70
C ASN A 148 -7.34 -3.73 3.70
N LEU A 149 -6.38 -2.83 3.99
CA LEU A 149 -4.98 -3.20 4.19
C LEU A 149 -4.73 -3.44 5.67
N ALA A 150 -4.00 -4.50 5.97
CA ALA A 150 -3.37 -4.69 7.27
C ALA A 150 -2.51 -3.45 7.65
N ARG A 151 -2.42 -3.13 8.94
CA ARG A 151 -1.69 -1.94 9.42
C ARG A 151 -0.22 -1.97 8.98
N ASP A 152 0.40 -3.14 9.03
CA ASP A 152 1.80 -3.40 8.67
C ASP A 152 2.06 -3.50 7.15
N ALA A 153 1.01 -3.51 6.32
CA ALA A 153 1.15 -3.31 4.88
C ALA A 153 1.41 -1.83 4.50
N LYS A 154 1.19 -0.90 5.43
CA LYS A 154 1.45 0.54 5.27
C LYS A 154 2.76 0.88 5.98
N ILE A 155 3.87 0.75 5.28
CA ILE A 155 5.20 0.96 5.85
C ILE A 155 5.46 2.46 5.98
N PRO A 156 5.55 3.02 7.18
CA PRO A 156 5.76 4.44 7.37
C PRO A 156 7.20 4.83 7.03
N ILE A 157 7.36 6.01 6.45
CA ILE A 157 8.64 6.69 6.18
C ILE A 157 8.70 8.01 6.95
N VAL A 158 7.58 8.73 7.04
CA VAL A 158 7.42 9.92 7.87
C VAL A 158 6.18 9.73 8.73
N ARG A 159 6.29 9.97 10.03
CA ARG A 159 5.18 10.04 11.00
C ARG A 159 5.28 11.34 11.78
N ASP A 160 4.18 12.07 11.96
CA ASP A 160 4.12 13.31 12.73
C ASP A 160 5.26 14.30 12.41
N ARG A 161 5.50 14.54 11.11
CA ARG A 161 6.58 15.42 10.61
C ARG A 161 8.00 14.95 10.97
N LYS A 162 8.20 13.66 11.26
CA LYS A 162 9.52 13.09 11.54
C LYS A 162 9.83 11.95 10.59
N ALA A 163 10.94 12.08 9.87
CA ALA A 163 11.45 10.99 9.05
C ALA A 163 11.95 9.85 9.96
N LEU A 164 11.49 8.64 9.67
CA LEU A 164 11.89 7.44 10.39
C LEU A 164 13.26 6.95 9.91
N HIS A 165 13.94 6.20 10.77
CA HIS A 165 15.26 5.69 10.44
C HIS A 165 15.19 4.67 9.30
N ARG A 166 15.99 4.86 8.24
CA ARG A 166 15.91 4.07 7.00
C ARG A 166 16.08 2.56 7.23
N LYS A 167 16.93 2.16 8.19
CA LYS A 167 17.09 0.73 8.56
C LYS A 167 15.82 0.13 9.17
N LEU A 168 15.04 0.92 9.91
CA LEU A 168 13.77 0.44 10.48
C LEU A 168 12.73 0.23 9.36
N VAL A 169 12.61 1.22 8.47
CA VAL A 169 11.75 1.13 7.27
C VAL A 169 12.10 -0.10 6.42
N LYS A 170 13.40 -0.37 6.22
CA LYS A 170 13.88 -1.57 5.52
C LYS A 170 13.47 -2.86 6.20
N ARG A 171 13.53 -2.95 7.53
CA ARG A 171 13.12 -4.15 8.28
C ARG A 171 11.63 -4.44 8.10
N TRP A 172 10.78 -3.42 8.18
CA TRP A 172 9.34 -3.57 7.90
C TRP A 172 9.08 -3.96 6.45
N TRP A 173 9.82 -3.40 5.51
CA TRP A 173 9.77 -3.81 4.10
C TRP A 173 10.13 -5.29 3.91
N ASP A 174 11.22 -5.74 4.52
CA ASP A 174 11.75 -7.07 4.31
C ASP A 174 10.87 -8.17 4.89
N GLN A 175 10.12 -7.89 5.94
CA GLN A 175 9.24 -8.87 6.57
C GLN A 175 8.21 -9.46 5.60
N PHE A 176 7.69 -8.65 4.68
CA PHE A 176 6.69 -9.11 3.70
C PHE A 176 7.27 -9.31 2.30
N SER A 177 8.58 -9.11 2.14
CA SER A 177 9.27 -9.24 0.86
C SER A 177 9.09 -10.61 0.19
N PHE A 178 8.90 -11.68 0.98
CA PHE A 178 8.63 -13.04 0.51
C PHE A 178 7.34 -13.15 -0.33
N MET A 179 6.38 -12.23 -0.13
CA MET A 179 5.13 -12.21 -0.90
C MET A 179 5.38 -11.92 -2.38
N ARG A 180 6.52 -11.33 -2.74
CA ARG A 180 6.92 -11.11 -4.14
C ARG A 180 7.08 -12.41 -4.92
N GLU A 181 7.44 -13.50 -4.28
CA GLU A 181 7.61 -14.81 -4.93
C GLU A 181 6.29 -15.57 -5.07
N GLN A 182 5.22 -15.08 -4.43
CA GLN A 182 3.92 -15.73 -4.43
C GLN A 182 3.11 -15.38 -5.68
N SER A 183 2.24 -16.31 -6.09
CA SER A 183 1.27 -16.06 -7.17
C SER A 183 0.30 -14.94 -6.80
N VAL A 184 -0.32 -14.32 -7.81
CA VAL A 184 -1.33 -13.26 -7.58
C VAL A 184 -2.45 -13.72 -6.66
N GLU A 185 -2.95 -14.95 -6.85
CA GLU A 185 -3.96 -15.54 -5.99
C GLU A 185 -3.46 -15.70 -4.55
N SER A 186 -2.24 -16.22 -4.36
CA SER A 186 -1.67 -16.40 -3.03
C SER A 186 -1.40 -15.08 -2.33
N ARG A 187 -0.99 -14.02 -3.05
CA ARG A 187 -0.86 -12.67 -2.49
C ARG A 187 -2.19 -12.11 -2.01
N GLY A 188 -3.26 -12.34 -2.77
CA GLY A 188 -4.64 -12.01 -2.37
C GLY A 188 -4.98 -12.63 -1.02
N TRP A 189 -4.90 -13.95 -0.95
CA TRP A 189 -5.18 -14.69 0.28
C TRP A 189 -4.30 -14.30 1.46
N LEU A 190 -3.00 -14.14 1.26
CA LEU A 190 -2.08 -13.71 2.34
C LEU A 190 -2.44 -12.32 2.87
N SER A 191 -2.76 -11.38 1.97
CA SER A 191 -3.12 -10.01 2.35
C SER A 191 -4.43 -9.97 3.12
N ASP A 192 -5.45 -10.70 2.64
CA ASP A 192 -6.78 -10.72 3.24
C ASP A 192 -6.74 -11.44 4.61
N ILE A 193 -5.97 -12.53 4.74
CA ILE A 193 -5.76 -13.21 6.03
C ILE A 193 -4.97 -12.35 7.01
N LEU A 194 -3.91 -11.67 6.55
CA LEU A 194 -3.15 -10.76 7.40
C LEU A 194 -4.05 -9.62 7.91
N MET A 195 -4.92 -9.09 7.06
CA MET A 195 -5.93 -8.10 7.47
C MET A 195 -6.85 -8.67 8.56
N CYS A 196 -7.40 -9.88 8.40
CA CYS A 196 -8.24 -10.52 9.41
C CYS A 196 -7.50 -10.64 10.76
N VAL A 197 -6.26 -11.17 10.75
CA VAL A 197 -5.43 -11.30 11.95
C VAL A 197 -5.22 -9.96 12.64
N ARG A 198 -4.92 -8.90 11.88
CA ARG A 198 -4.70 -7.55 12.44
C ARG A 198 -6.00 -6.89 12.94
N ARG A 199 -7.17 -7.29 12.44
CA ARG A 199 -8.48 -6.78 12.88
C ARG A 199 -8.94 -7.36 14.22
N ILE A 200 -8.41 -8.50 14.63
CA ILE A 200 -8.67 -9.06 15.97
C ILE A 200 -8.12 -8.12 17.06
N ASP A 201 -7.08 -7.33 16.74
CA ASP A 201 -6.49 -6.29 17.62
C ASP A 201 -6.03 -6.85 18.99
N GLN A 202 -5.52 -8.09 18.99
CA GLN A 202 -4.96 -8.78 20.14
C GLN A 202 -3.59 -9.35 19.77
N GLU A 203 -2.66 -9.35 20.73
CA GLU A 203 -1.34 -9.98 20.52
C GLU A 203 -1.48 -11.50 20.34
N ALA A 204 -2.30 -12.16 21.17
CA ALA A 204 -2.63 -13.56 21.04
C ALA A 204 -4.03 -13.74 20.47
N PHE A 205 -4.21 -14.69 19.55
CA PHE A 205 -5.51 -14.99 18.94
C PHE A 205 -5.68 -16.49 18.66
N THR A 206 -6.92 -16.93 18.50
CA THR A 206 -7.27 -18.32 18.19
C THR A 206 -7.64 -18.50 16.73
N LEU A 207 -7.53 -19.75 16.26
CA LEU A 207 -8.00 -20.15 14.94
C LEU A 207 -9.50 -19.86 14.75
N ASP A 208 -10.29 -20.02 15.80
CA ASP A 208 -11.74 -19.79 15.77
C ASP A 208 -12.07 -18.32 15.55
N GLN A 209 -11.33 -17.38 16.16
CA GLN A 209 -11.47 -15.95 15.88
C GLN A 209 -11.18 -15.63 14.40
N VAL A 210 -10.24 -16.33 13.76
CA VAL A 210 -10.01 -16.16 12.31
C VAL A 210 -11.15 -16.76 11.49
N TYR A 211 -11.79 -17.83 11.95
CA TYR A 211 -12.96 -18.41 11.28
C TYR A 211 -14.20 -17.50 11.31
N GLU A 212 -14.29 -16.54 12.23
CA GLU A 212 -15.35 -15.52 12.21
C GLU A 212 -15.35 -14.69 10.91
N PHE A 213 -14.21 -14.60 10.22
CA PHE A 213 -14.09 -13.91 8.92
C PHE A 213 -14.42 -14.79 7.70
N GLU A 214 -14.87 -16.04 7.88
CA GLU A 214 -15.12 -17.00 6.79
C GLU A 214 -16.07 -16.44 5.71
N GLU A 215 -17.17 -15.80 6.11
CA GLU A 215 -18.14 -15.22 5.17
C GLU A 215 -17.53 -14.07 4.35
N GLU A 216 -16.73 -13.21 5.00
CA GLU A 216 -16.04 -12.10 4.35
C GLU A 216 -15.01 -12.63 3.33
N LEU A 217 -14.17 -13.58 3.74
CA LEU A 217 -13.17 -14.21 2.89
C LEU A 217 -13.81 -14.96 1.72
N SER A 218 -14.97 -15.59 1.92
CA SER A 218 -15.72 -16.23 0.84
C SER A 218 -16.20 -15.24 -0.22
N LYS A 219 -16.55 -14.01 0.16
CA LYS A 219 -16.95 -12.94 -0.78
C LYS A 219 -15.75 -12.40 -1.55
N LEU A 220 -14.59 -12.28 -0.90
CA LEU A 220 -13.34 -11.84 -1.53
C LEU A 220 -12.77 -12.91 -2.49
N HIS A 221 -12.98 -14.19 -2.17
CA HIS A 221 -12.47 -15.32 -2.95
C HIS A 221 -13.58 -16.28 -3.39
N PRO A 222 -14.53 -15.83 -4.25
CA PRO A 222 -15.77 -16.56 -4.54
C PRO A 222 -15.58 -17.90 -5.26
N LYS A 223 -14.37 -18.15 -5.81
CA LYS A 223 -14.04 -19.42 -6.47
C LYS A 223 -13.63 -20.53 -5.50
N ASN A 224 -13.30 -20.20 -4.25
CA ASN A 224 -12.81 -21.17 -3.28
C ASN A 224 -13.95 -21.69 -2.40
N LYS A 225 -14.16 -23.01 -2.41
CA LYS A 225 -15.21 -23.68 -1.61
C LYS A 225 -14.69 -24.23 -0.26
N HIS A 226 -13.40 -24.05 0.02
CA HIS A 226 -12.69 -24.60 1.16
C HIS A 226 -11.99 -23.48 1.96
N ILE A 227 -12.78 -22.54 2.46
CA ILE A 227 -12.29 -21.32 3.13
C ILE A 227 -11.49 -21.67 4.40
N ARG A 228 -12.03 -22.45 5.34
CA ARG A 228 -11.30 -22.82 6.57
C ARG A 228 -9.97 -23.56 6.31
N PRO A 229 -9.91 -24.58 5.43
CA PRO A 229 -8.62 -25.15 5.02
C PRO A 229 -7.66 -24.10 4.45
N LYS A 230 -8.15 -23.16 3.64
CA LYS A 230 -7.33 -22.08 3.08
C LYS A 230 -6.81 -21.13 4.15
N ILE A 231 -7.63 -20.75 5.13
CA ILE A 231 -7.24 -19.97 6.31
C ILE A 231 -6.05 -20.64 7.01
N ARG A 232 -6.17 -21.92 7.36
CA ARG A 232 -5.09 -22.67 8.02
C ARG A 232 -3.81 -22.68 7.18
N GLN A 233 -3.92 -22.90 5.87
CA GLN A 233 -2.78 -22.87 4.97
C GLN A 233 -2.08 -21.49 5.00
N GLN A 234 -2.83 -20.39 4.96
CA GLN A 234 -2.21 -19.06 4.99
C GLN A 234 -1.59 -18.72 6.34
N LEU A 235 -2.20 -19.13 7.45
CA LEU A 235 -1.60 -18.97 8.78
C LEU A 235 -0.28 -19.74 8.90
N GLN A 236 -0.17 -20.93 8.30
CA GLN A 236 1.09 -21.67 8.23
C GLN A 236 2.16 -20.90 7.46
N VAL A 237 1.82 -20.30 6.32
CA VAL A 237 2.76 -19.46 5.56
C VAL A 237 3.21 -18.25 6.38
N LEU A 238 2.29 -17.54 7.04
CA LEU A 238 2.62 -16.40 7.91
C LEU A 238 3.52 -16.82 9.08
N ARG A 239 3.28 -18.00 9.66
CA ARG A 239 4.12 -18.60 10.70
C ARG A 239 5.52 -18.88 10.19
N ASP A 240 5.64 -19.57 9.07
CA ASP A 240 6.93 -19.99 8.51
C ASP A 240 7.78 -18.78 8.08
N LYS A 241 7.15 -17.64 7.82
CA LYS A 241 7.81 -16.36 7.54
C LYS A 241 8.00 -15.48 8.79
N GLY A 242 7.65 -15.98 9.97
CA GLY A 242 7.86 -15.31 11.25
C GLY A 242 7.02 -14.05 11.44
N VAL A 243 5.85 -13.96 10.77
CA VAL A 243 4.86 -12.88 10.97
C VAL A 243 3.97 -13.17 12.18
N ILE A 244 3.73 -14.45 12.46
CA ILE A 244 3.04 -14.96 13.64
C ILE A 244 3.79 -16.16 14.21
N ASN A 245 3.56 -16.51 15.46
CA ASN A 245 4.05 -17.74 16.09
C ASN A 245 2.86 -18.66 16.37
N PHE A 246 3.01 -19.97 16.16
CA PHE A 246 2.01 -20.95 16.58
C PHE A 246 2.35 -21.46 17.97
N LEU A 247 1.40 -21.33 18.91
CA LEU A 247 1.60 -21.68 20.31
C LEU A 247 1.12 -23.11 20.65
N GLY A 248 0.40 -23.76 19.74
CA GLY A 248 -0.27 -25.05 19.98
C GLY A 248 -1.80 -24.89 20.08
N ASP A 249 -2.54 -25.98 19.88
CA ASP A 249 -4.00 -26.05 20.08
C ASP A 249 -4.82 -24.93 19.43
N GLY A 250 -4.40 -24.47 18.24
CA GLY A 250 -5.09 -23.41 17.51
C GLY A 250 -4.81 -21.99 18.02
N TRP A 251 -3.86 -21.80 18.94
CA TRP A 251 -3.41 -20.50 19.42
C TRP A 251 -2.23 -19.96 18.61
N TYR A 252 -2.25 -18.65 18.38
CA TYR A 252 -1.22 -17.91 17.67
C TYR A 252 -0.85 -16.63 18.43
N LEU A 253 0.37 -16.17 18.23
CA LEU A 253 0.86 -14.87 18.69
C LEU A 253 1.29 -14.02 17.49
N VAL A 254 0.79 -12.80 17.41
CA VAL A 254 1.25 -11.77 16.48
C VAL A 254 2.67 -11.35 16.86
N LYS A 255 3.58 -11.32 15.87
CA LYS A 255 4.86 -10.65 16.07
C LYS A 255 4.68 -9.15 15.92
N ASP A 256 4.83 -8.41 17.01
CA ASP A 256 4.77 -6.96 16.99
C ASP A 256 5.98 -6.37 16.25
N LEU A 257 5.70 -5.42 15.37
CA LEU A 257 6.69 -4.70 14.58
C LEU A 257 6.99 -3.32 15.13
N GLU A 258 6.11 -2.77 15.97
CA GLU A 258 6.35 -1.53 16.68
C GLU A 258 7.30 -1.76 17.86
N ALA A 259 7.31 -2.97 18.44
CA ALA A 259 8.37 -3.42 19.33
C ALA A 259 9.79 -3.39 18.71
N LEU A 260 9.94 -3.25 17.38
CA LEU A 260 11.24 -3.08 16.71
C LEU A 260 11.76 -1.63 16.71
N ASP A 261 10.93 -0.68 17.16
CA ASP A 261 11.26 0.75 17.34
C ASP A 261 11.88 1.05 18.72
N LYS A 262 11.91 0.05 19.61
CA LYS A 262 12.60 0.07 20.91
C LYS A 262 13.99 -0.54 20.80
#